data_AF-A0A6A1Q0F5-F1
#
_entry.id   AF-A0A6A1Q0F5-F1
#
_cell.length_a   1.000
_cell.length_b   1.000
_cell.length_c   1.000
_cell.angle_alpha   90.00
_cell.angle_beta   90.00
_cell.angle_gamma   90.00
#
_symmetry.space_group_name_H-M   'P 1'
#
loop_
_entity.id
_entity.type
_entity.pdbx_description
1 polymer ?
#
loop_
_entity_poly.entity_id
_entity_poly.type
_entity_poly.pdbx_seq_one_letter_code
_entity_poly.pdbx_strand_id
1 'polypeptide(L)'
;MHVAFGKPQGTGARVHIGQVIMCICTKLQNKEHVIEALHRAKFKFPGHQKIHISRKQGYTKFNVDEFENMVAEKQLMTPEDYGVEHSPRRTPGHMAGPALLSALAPSPPYSCPPVNPISLSKRRTEKILIKQMFFGGMFM
;
A
#
# COMPACT_ATOMS: atom_id res chain seq x y z
N MET A 1 -1.82 -26.24 42.93
CA MET A 1 -3.00 -26.09 42.04
C MET A 1 -2.95 -27.20 41.01
N HIS A 2 -3.83 -28.20 41.12
CA HIS A 2 -3.96 -29.26 40.13
C HIS A 2 -5.18 -28.94 39.25
N VAL A 3 -5.00 -28.99 37.91
CA VAL A 3 -6.05 -28.76 36.89
C VAL A 3 -6.61 -27.32 36.84
N ALA A 4 -5.76 -26.35 36.51
CA ALA A 4 -6.15 -24.94 36.33
C ALA A 4 -5.95 -24.45 34.88
N PHE A 5 -6.33 -25.26 33.89
CA PHE A 5 -6.32 -24.82 32.49
C PHE A 5 -7.60 -24.04 32.16
N GLY A 6 -7.45 -22.78 31.75
CA GLY A 6 -8.58 -21.89 31.46
C GLY A 6 -9.23 -22.16 30.10
N LYS A 7 -10.51 -21.80 29.99
CA LYS A 7 -11.22 -21.74 28.70
C LYS A 7 -10.76 -20.50 27.90
N PRO A 8 -10.76 -20.53 26.56
CA PRO A 8 -10.38 -19.36 25.77
C PRO A 8 -11.40 -18.22 25.96
N GLN A 9 -10.93 -17.05 26.42
CA GLN A 9 -11.78 -15.88 26.71
C GLN A 9 -11.61 -14.75 25.68
N GLY A 10 -10.66 -14.85 24.74
CA GLY A 10 -10.46 -13.85 23.70
C GLY A 10 -9.25 -14.14 22.80
N THR A 11 -9.10 -13.32 21.75
CA THR A 11 -7.95 -13.34 20.84
C THR A 11 -7.18 -12.03 20.97
N GLY A 12 -5.85 -12.10 20.97
CA GLY A 12 -4.98 -10.92 21.02
C GLY A 12 -3.98 -10.92 19.87
N ALA A 13 -3.69 -9.74 19.33
CA ALA A 13 -2.61 -9.55 18.36
C ALA A 13 -1.28 -9.31 19.10
N ARG A 14 -0.25 -10.08 18.75
CA ARG A 14 1.12 -9.86 19.26
C ARG A 14 1.82 -8.84 18.37
N VAL A 15 2.33 -7.77 18.96
CA VAL A 15 3.02 -6.68 18.25
C VAL A 15 4.41 -6.49 18.85
N HIS A 16 5.43 -6.46 17.99
CA HIS A 16 6.82 -6.22 18.39
C HIS A 16 7.17 -4.73 18.34
N ILE A 17 8.25 -4.34 19.02
CA ILE A 17 8.79 -2.99 18.96
C ILE A 17 9.23 -2.70 17.51
N GLY A 18 8.83 -1.54 16.99
CA GLY A 18 9.10 -1.14 15.60
C GLY A 18 8.09 -1.70 14.59
N GLN A 19 7.14 -2.53 15.01
CA GLN A 19 6.09 -3.01 14.13
C GLN A 19 5.02 -1.92 13.88
N VAL A 20 4.55 -1.84 12.63
CA VAL A 20 3.48 -0.93 12.23
C VAL A 20 2.14 -1.54 12.63
N ILE A 21 1.34 -0.82 13.40
CA ILE A 21 -0.02 -1.23 13.81
C ILE A 21 -1.03 -0.75 12.77
N MET A 22 -0.99 0.54 12.45
CA MET A 22 -1.90 1.17 11.49
C MET A 22 -1.09 2.01 10.50
N CYS A 23 -1.56 2.07 9.26
CA CYS A 23 -0.97 2.93 8.24
C CYS A 23 -2.07 3.50 7.34
N ILE A 24 -1.90 4.76 6.94
CA ILE A 24 -2.88 5.50 6.16
C ILE A 24 -2.15 6.17 5.01
N CYS A 25 -2.64 5.93 3.80
CA CYS A 25 -2.18 6.59 2.59
C CYS A 25 -3.12 7.75 2.24
N THR A 26 -2.57 8.96 2.14
CA THR A 26 -3.34 10.15 1.77
C THR A 26 -2.55 11.04 0.82
N LYS A 27 -3.25 12.03 0.25
CA LYS A 27 -2.59 13.15 -0.43
C LYS A 27 -1.83 14.01 0.59
N LEU A 28 -0.81 14.72 0.11
CA LEU A 28 -0.01 15.62 0.93
C LEU A 28 -0.84 16.69 1.65
N GLN A 29 -1.91 17.18 1.01
CA GLN A 29 -2.82 18.20 1.56
C GLN A 29 -3.49 17.80 2.88
N ASN A 30 -3.76 16.50 3.08
CA ASN A 30 -4.54 16.03 4.24
C ASN A 30 -3.64 15.53 5.38
N LYS A 31 -2.33 15.78 5.31
CA LYS A 31 -1.33 15.24 6.23
C LYS A 31 -1.66 15.56 7.70
N GLU A 32 -2.00 16.81 7.99
CA GLU A 32 -2.23 17.29 9.36
C GLU A 32 -3.45 16.62 9.99
N HIS A 33 -4.55 16.52 9.23
CA HIS A 33 -5.77 15.85 9.66
C HIS A 33 -5.53 14.37 9.99
N VAL A 34 -4.69 13.68 9.21
CA VAL A 34 -4.36 12.27 9.46
C VAL A 34 -3.49 12.13 10.71
N ILE A 35 -2.53 13.03 10.92
CA ILE A 35 -1.71 13.01 12.14
C ILE A 35 -2.60 13.20 13.37
N GLU A 36 -3.54 14.13 13.34
CA GLU A 36 -4.47 14.34 14.45
C GLU A 36 -5.37 13.12 14.69
N ALA A 37 -5.89 12.50 13.63
CA ALA A 37 -6.69 11.28 13.73
C ALA A 37 -5.91 10.13 14.37
N LEU A 38 -4.64 9.94 13.99
CA LEU A 38 -3.77 8.91 14.58
C LEU A 38 -3.38 9.24 16.02
N HIS A 39 -3.20 10.52 16.37
CA HIS A 39 -3.02 10.96 17.76
C HIS A 39 -4.23 10.57 18.63
N ARG A 40 -5.45 10.78 18.14
CA ARG A 40 -6.68 10.38 18.84
C ARG A 40 -6.82 8.87 18.95
N ALA A 41 -6.47 8.14 17.90
CA ALA A 41 -6.54 6.68 17.87
C ALA A 41 -5.53 6.01 18.82
N LYS A 42 -4.33 6.60 18.98
CA LYS A 42 -3.28 6.12 19.89
C LYS A 42 -3.77 5.89 21.31
N PHE A 43 -4.73 6.68 21.81
CA PHE A 43 -5.27 6.54 23.17
C PHE A 43 -6.05 5.24 23.40
N LYS A 44 -6.48 4.54 22.35
CA LYS A 44 -7.20 3.26 22.47
C LYS A 44 -6.28 2.06 22.61
N PHE A 45 -4.99 2.22 22.34
CA PHE A 45 -4.01 1.14 22.38
C PHE A 45 -3.08 1.32 23.58
N PRO A 46 -2.79 0.25 24.34
CA PRO A 46 -1.84 0.32 25.45
C PRO A 46 -0.41 0.55 24.97
N GLY A 47 0.44 1.10 25.86
CA GLY A 47 1.86 1.33 25.60
C GLY A 47 2.16 2.57 24.73
N HIS A 48 3.45 2.83 24.50
CA HIS A 48 3.86 4.01 23.74
C HIS A 48 3.97 3.72 22.23
N GLN A 49 3.33 4.57 21.43
CA GLN A 49 3.33 4.49 19.97
C GLN A 49 3.82 5.81 19.38
N LYS A 50 4.48 5.75 18.22
CA LYS A 50 5.00 6.92 17.50
C LYS A 50 4.40 6.95 16.09
N ILE A 51 4.09 8.15 15.61
CA ILE A 51 3.60 8.38 14.25
C ILE A 51 4.81 8.78 13.39
N HIS A 52 4.98 8.11 12.26
CA HIS A 52 6.09 8.27 11.35
C HIS A 52 5.58 8.52 9.93
N ILE A 53 6.05 9.57 9.26
CA ILE A 53 5.74 9.84 7.86
C ILE A 53 6.78 9.11 7.01
N SER A 54 6.34 8.16 6.19
CA SER A 54 7.20 7.35 5.31
C SER A 54 7.67 8.16 4.10
N ARG A 55 8.87 7.86 3.60
CA ARG A 55 9.43 8.36 2.32
C ARG A 55 9.01 7.51 1.11
N LYS A 56 8.12 6.54 1.34
CA LYS A 56 7.64 5.62 0.31
C LYS A 56 6.40 6.18 -0.35
N GLN A 57 6.25 5.92 -1.65
CA GLN A 57 5.07 6.33 -2.39
C GLN A 57 3.90 5.41 -2.03
N GLY A 58 2.99 5.89 -1.17
CA GLY A 58 1.89 5.07 -0.65
C GLY A 58 2.35 3.74 -0.04
N TYR A 59 1.62 2.64 -0.30
CA TYR A 59 1.92 1.29 0.20
C TYR A 59 2.98 0.53 -0.61
N THR A 60 3.65 1.20 -1.55
CA THR A 60 4.63 0.55 -2.41
C THR A 60 5.94 0.28 -1.67
N LYS A 61 6.78 -0.57 -2.27
CA LYS A 61 8.13 -0.82 -1.75
C LYS A 61 9.08 0.33 -2.07
N PHE A 62 8.80 1.08 -3.13
CA PHE A 62 9.63 2.12 -3.73
C PHE A 62 9.57 3.44 -2.97
N ASN A 63 10.67 4.17 -3.02
CA ASN A 63 10.70 5.56 -2.58
C ASN A 63 10.01 6.47 -3.59
N VAL A 64 9.65 7.70 -3.19
CA VAL A 64 9.02 8.68 -4.09
C VAL A 64 9.91 8.92 -5.33
N ASP A 65 11.20 9.16 -5.13
CA ASP A 65 12.16 9.45 -6.20
C ASP A 65 12.31 8.28 -7.20
N GLU A 66 12.42 7.06 -6.67
CA GLU A 66 12.51 5.84 -7.47
C GLU A 66 11.22 5.61 -8.28
N PHE A 67 10.07 5.89 -7.68
CA PHE A 67 8.78 5.74 -8.33
C PHE A 67 8.63 6.74 -9.49
N GLU A 68 9.08 7.98 -9.32
CA GLU A 68 9.07 8.99 -10.39
C GLU A 68 9.93 8.56 -11.59
N ASN A 69 11.12 8.01 -11.33
CA ASN A 69 12.00 7.47 -12.37
C ASN A 69 11.33 6.30 -13.11
N MET A 70 10.73 5.36 -12.39
CA MET A 70 10.05 4.20 -13.00
C MET A 70 8.80 4.59 -13.82
N VAL A 71 8.08 5.65 -13.39
CA VAL A 71 6.98 6.23 -14.15
C VAL A 71 7.50 6.91 -15.43
N ALA A 72 8.60 7.66 -15.34
CA ALA A 72 9.24 8.30 -16.49
C ALA A 72 9.72 7.26 -17.53
N GLU A 73 10.26 6.14 -17.06
CA GLU A 73 10.71 5.02 -17.90
C GLU A 73 9.54 4.15 -18.42
N LYS A 74 8.28 4.50 -18.12
CA LYS A 74 7.06 3.76 -18.50
C LYS A 74 7.05 2.27 -18.08
N GLN A 75 7.85 1.89 -17.08
CA GLN A 75 7.96 0.50 -16.63
C GLN A 75 6.81 0.06 -15.70
N LEU A 76 5.91 0.96 -15.32
CA LEU A 76 4.76 0.68 -14.46
C LEU A 76 3.49 0.60 -15.30
N MET A 77 2.86 -0.58 -15.31
CA MET A 77 1.67 -0.85 -16.15
C MET A 77 0.38 -0.22 -15.62
N THR A 78 0.28 0.12 -14.33
CA THR A 78 -0.90 0.81 -13.80
C THR A 78 -0.53 1.71 -12.61
N PRO A 79 -0.81 3.02 -12.68
CA PRO A 79 -0.68 3.93 -11.53
C PRO A 79 -1.83 3.78 -10.51
N GLU A 80 -2.81 2.91 -10.80
CA GLU A 80 -4.04 2.76 -10.03
C GLU A 80 -3.84 1.91 -8.76
N ASP A 81 -3.41 2.63 -7.73
CA ASP A 81 -4.00 2.65 -6.40
C ASP A 81 -3.78 1.53 -5.37
N TYR A 82 -3.63 0.24 -5.67
CA TYR A 82 -3.50 -0.76 -4.56
C TYR A 82 -2.55 -1.94 -4.79
N GLY A 83 -1.81 -1.96 -5.90
CA GLY A 83 -0.78 -2.97 -6.15
C GLY A 83 0.06 -2.55 -7.34
N VAL A 84 1.28 -2.06 -7.07
CA VAL A 84 2.23 -1.80 -8.15
C VAL A 84 2.90 -3.12 -8.51
N GLU A 85 2.36 -3.79 -9.51
CA GLU A 85 3.05 -4.89 -10.17
C GLU A 85 4.19 -4.31 -11.00
N HIS A 86 5.40 -4.41 -10.46
CA HIS A 86 6.59 -4.12 -11.25
C HIS A 86 6.87 -5.34 -12.14
N SER A 87 6.94 -5.12 -13.45
CA SER A 87 7.50 -6.11 -14.36
C SER A 87 9.02 -6.09 -14.23
N PRO A 88 9.66 -7.08 -13.57
CA PRO A 88 11.12 -7.12 -13.52
C PRO A 88 11.64 -7.27 -14.96
N ARG A 89 12.76 -6.60 -15.28
CA ARG A 89 13.52 -6.91 -16.50
C ARG A 89 14.04 -8.34 -16.38
N ARG A 90 13.24 -9.31 -16.85
CA ARG A 90 13.62 -10.72 -16.87
C ARG A 90 14.80 -10.86 -17.84
N THR A 91 15.85 -11.53 -17.40
CA THR A 91 16.92 -11.99 -18.31
C THR A 91 16.29 -12.90 -19.37
N PRO A 92 16.68 -12.81 -20.65
CA PRO A 92 16.13 -13.65 -21.70
C PRO A 92 16.66 -15.08 -21.52
N GLY A 93 15.96 -15.88 -20.73
CA GLY A 93 16.40 -17.22 -20.37
C GLY A 93 15.25 -18.06 -19.82
N HIS A 94 14.26 -18.32 -20.68
CA HIS A 94 13.38 -19.50 -20.77
C HIS A 94 12.05 -19.08 -21.39
N MET A 95 12.00 -19.15 -22.72
CA MET A 95 10.76 -19.20 -23.47
C MET A 95 10.17 -20.61 -23.32
N ALA A 96 9.04 -20.72 -22.64
CA ALA A 96 8.04 -21.72 -22.97
C ALA A 96 6.73 -20.94 -23.16
N GLY A 97 6.25 -20.87 -24.40
CA GLY A 97 4.99 -20.23 -24.76
C GLY A 97 3.77 -20.95 -24.13
N PRO A 98 2.53 -20.50 -24.43
CA PRO A 98 2.11 -20.18 -25.79
C PRO A 98 1.42 -18.82 -25.92
N ALA A 99 1.96 -17.96 -26.77
CA ALA A 99 1.11 -17.21 -27.67
C ALA A 99 0.73 -18.17 -28.81
N LEU A 100 -0.53 -18.61 -28.88
CA LEU A 100 -1.27 -19.04 -30.08
C LEU A 100 -2.62 -19.67 -29.71
N LEU A 101 -3.49 -18.96 -28.95
CA LEU A 101 -4.93 -19.26 -28.95
C LEU A 101 -5.79 -18.07 -28.47
N SER A 102 -5.79 -16.96 -29.21
CA SER A 102 -6.83 -15.92 -29.02
C SER A 102 -7.11 -15.12 -30.30
N ALA A 103 -6.89 -15.72 -31.48
CA ALA A 103 -7.17 -15.10 -32.77
C ALA A 103 -8.57 -15.36 -33.34
N LEU A 104 -9.51 -15.92 -32.55
CA LEU A 104 -10.88 -16.23 -33.01
C LEU A 104 -11.96 -15.86 -31.97
N ALA A 105 -11.98 -14.62 -31.50
CA ALA A 105 -13.15 -14.08 -30.82
C ALA A 105 -13.70 -12.89 -31.63
N PRO A 106 -14.94 -12.94 -32.13
CA PRO A 106 -15.55 -11.78 -32.78
C PRO A 106 -15.72 -10.64 -31.77
N SER A 107 -15.37 -9.43 -32.20
CA SER A 107 -15.49 -8.19 -31.43
C SER A 107 -16.93 -7.94 -30.97
N PRO A 108 -17.19 -7.62 -29.68
CA PRO A 108 -18.52 -7.26 -29.21
C PRO A 108 -18.97 -5.91 -29.81
N PRO A 109 -20.28 -5.74 -30.12
CA PRO A 109 -20.81 -4.59 -30.87
C PRO A 109 -21.02 -3.32 -30.04
N TYR A 110 -20.21 -3.08 -29.00
CA TYR A 110 -20.31 -1.88 -28.18
C TYR A 110 -19.00 -1.10 -28.25
N SER A 111 -18.88 -0.29 -29.30
CA SER A 111 -17.87 0.77 -29.37
C SER A 111 -18.21 1.82 -28.32
N CYS A 112 -17.59 1.71 -27.13
CA CYS A 112 -17.53 2.85 -26.21
C CYS A 112 -16.78 3.99 -26.93
N PRO A 113 -17.31 5.22 -26.95
CA PRO A 113 -16.59 6.35 -27.52
C PRO A 113 -15.26 6.54 -26.80
N PRO A 114 -14.19 6.95 -27.52
CA PRO A 114 -12.89 7.17 -26.91
C PRO A 114 -13.02 8.27 -25.85
N VAL A 115 -12.85 7.89 -24.58
CA VAL A 115 -12.69 8.86 -23.51
C VAL A 115 -11.37 9.58 -23.78
N ASN A 116 -11.47 10.87 -24.12
CA ASN A 116 -10.32 11.73 -24.37
C ASN A 116 -9.28 11.56 -23.23
N PRO A 117 -8.02 11.18 -23.52
CA PRO A 117 -6.99 10.98 -22.49
C PRO A 117 -6.54 12.28 -21.80
N ILE A 118 -7.12 13.42 -22.17
CA ILE A 118 -6.70 14.75 -21.73
C ILE A 118 -7.23 15.12 -20.33
N SER A 119 -8.13 14.33 -19.73
CA SER A 119 -8.62 14.58 -18.35
C SER A 119 -7.90 13.78 -17.25
N LEU A 120 -7.09 12.78 -17.61
CA LEU A 120 -6.37 11.92 -16.65
C LEU A 120 -5.02 12.48 -16.19
N SER A 121 -4.56 13.59 -16.76
CA SER A 121 -3.30 14.24 -16.39
C SER A 121 -3.36 14.99 -15.05
N LYS A 122 -4.54 15.16 -14.44
CA LYS A 122 -4.74 15.93 -13.20
C LYS A 122 -4.74 15.13 -11.89
N ARG A 123 -4.50 13.81 -11.90
CA ARG A 123 -4.46 12.99 -10.67
C ARG A 123 -3.07 12.46 -10.30
N ARG A 124 -1.99 13.10 -10.75
CA ARG A 124 -0.66 12.83 -10.21
C ARG A 124 -0.48 13.56 -8.87
N THR A 125 -1.24 13.15 -7.86
CA THR A 125 -1.06 13.68 -6.50
C THR A 125 -0.14 12.75 -5.74
N GLU A 126 1.01 13.27 -5.32
CA GLU A 126 1.95 12.60 -4.42
C GLU A 126 1.18 11.98 -3.23
N LYS A 127 1.36 10.67 -3.07
CA LYS A 127 0.71 9.89 -2.02
C LYS A 127 1.69 9.67 -0.88
N ILE A 128 1.43 10.32 0.24
CA ILE A 128 2.20 10.10 1.47
C ILE A 128 1.64 8.89 2.23
N LEU A 129 2.53 8.14 2.88
CA LEU A 129 2.16 7.06 3.78
C LEU A 129 2.53 7.44 5.22
N ILE A 130 1.54 7.58 6.08
CA ILE A 130 1.74 7.83 7.52
C ILE A 130 1.54 6.50 8.26
N LYS A 131 2.49 6.17 9.14
CA LYS A 131 2.53 4.91 9.88
C LYS A 131 2.48 5.16 11.38
N GLN A 132 1.69 4.38 12.10
CA GLN A 132 1.71 4.30 13.55
C GLN A 132 2.50 3.07 13.97
N MET A 133 3.64 3.30 14.63
CA MET A 133 4.57 2.27 15.07
C MET A 133 4.49 2.08 16.56
N PHE A 134 4.50 0.83 17.01
CA PHE A 134 4.64 0.51 18.42
C PHE A 134 6.10 0.72 18.85
N PHE A 135 6.32 1.47 19.92
CA PHE A 135 7.68 1.81 20.38
C PHE A 135 8.00 1.23 21.77
N GLY A 136 7.18 0.29 22.24
CA GLY A 136 7.30 -0.27 23.59
C GLY A 136 6.83 0.71 24.66
N GLY A 137 6.60 0.22 25.86
CA GLY A 137 6.26 1.02 27.01
C GLY A 137 6.33 0.13 28.23
N MET A 138 7.09 0.55 29.23
CA MET A 138 7.19 -0.12 30.51
C MET A 138 5.81 -0.05 31.17
N PHE A 139 5.12 -1.19 31.24
CA PHE A 139 3.99 -1.34 32.16
C PHE A 139 4.56 -1.14 33.56
N MET A 140 4.23 -0.02 34.20
CA MET A 140 4.29 0.13 35.66
C MET A 140 2.91 -0.22 36.21
#